data_AF-A0A7Y3FAU1-F1
#
_entry.id   AF-A0A7Y3FAU1-F1
#
_cell.length_a   1.000
_cell.length_b   1.000
_cell.length_c   1.000
_cell.angle_alpha   90.00
_cell.angle_beta   90.00
_cell.angle_gamma   90.00
#
_symmetry.space_group_name_H-M   'P 1'
#
loop_
_entity.id
_entity.type
_entity.pdbx_description
1 polymer ?
#
loop_
_entity_poly.entity_id
_entity_poly.type
_entity_poly.pdbx_seq_one_letter_code
_entity_poly.pdbx_strand_id
1 'polypeptide(L)'
;PSDVLKPNAWEGTCGIEISKEGIIEVVTGTGAWWGCALEIPGKGENLSNFKDGYLNFEIKGKTKSSFKIGFQTGRFAEGTQINNFVTFGPKESYTVSNDWKPFSIPMSSLYKEADLTNVTAIIYFTGDTNFDGKPISVKNIYYSHKK
;
A
#
# COMPACT_ATOMS: atom_id res chain seq x y z
N PRO A 1 -7.89 -7.21 -12.09
CA PRO A 1 -8.23 -7.80 -10.78
C PRO A 1 -9.50 -8.65 -10.95
N SER A 2 -9.66 -9.68 -10.13
CA SER A 2 -10.75 -10.66 -10.11
C SER A 2 -12.05 -10.05 -9.58
N ASP A 3 -11.94 -8.95 -8.84
CA ASP A 3 -13.05 -8.15 -8.31
C ASP A 3 -12.79 -6.64 -8.46
N VAL A 4 -13.86 -5.86 -8.27
CA VAL A 4 -13.77 -4.40 -8.15
C VAL A 4 -13.06 -4.06 -6.85
N LEU A 5 -11.95 -3.33 -6.97
CA LEU A 5 -11.16 -2.87 -5.85
C LEU A 5 -11.95 -1.86 -5.01
N LYS A 6 -11.85 -1.97 -3.69
CA LYS A 6 -12.54 -1.06 -2.76
C LYS A 6 -11.54 -0.31 -1.87
N PRO A 7 -11.60 1.02 -1.82
CA PRO A 7 -10.88 1.77 -0.80
C PRO A 7 -11.47 1.42 0.57
N ASN A 8 -10.63 1.02 1.52
CA ASN A 8 -11.02 0.69 2.88
C ASN A 8 -10.17 1.50 3.87
N ALA A 9 -10.80 2.38 4.64
CA ALA A 9 -10.18 3.08 5.76
C ALA A 9 -10.43 2.28 7.04
N TRP A 10 -9.38 1.78 7.68
CA TRP A 10 -9.53 0.94 8.85
C TRP A 10 -9.93 1.79 10.05
N GLU A 11 -11.11 1.50 10.60
CA GLU A 11 -11.66 2.14 11.80
C GLU A 11 -11.75 3.68 11.71
N GLY A 12 -11.77 4.23 10.49
CA GLY A 12 -11.77 5.69 10.27
C GLY A 12 -10.47 6.38 10.71
N THR A 13 -9.38 5.65 10.86
CA THR A 13 -8.09 6.18 11.34
C THR A 13 -7.30 6.99 10.29
N CYS A 14 -7.70 6.88 9.02
CA CYS A 14 -7.20 7.66 7.89
C CYS A 14 -8.32 7.89 6.86
N GLY A 15 -8.07 8.75 5.87
CA GLY A 15 -8.91 8.86 4.68
C GLY A 15 -8.32 8.08 3.51
N ILE A 16 -9.17 7.45 2.69
CA ILE A 16 -8.78 6.87 1.41
C ILE A 16 -9.91 6.96 0.40
N GLU A 17 -9.62 7.47 -0.79
CA GLU A 17 -10.55 7.56 -1.91
C GLU A 17 -9.83 7.37 -3.25
N ILE A 18 -10.60 7.06 -4.30
CA ILE A 18 -10.09 6.96 -5.67
C ILE A 18 -10.74 8.08 -6.48
N SER A 19 -9.91 8.96 -7.04
CA SER A 19 -10.38 10.04 -7.92
C SER A 19 -10.91 9.49 -9.25
N LYS A 20 -11.60 10.33 -10.02
CA LYS A 20 -12.09 9.96 -11.36
C LYS A 20 -10.96 9.63 -12.35
N GLU A 21 -9.77 10.17 -12.10
CA GLU A 21 -8.54 9.97 -12.86
C GLU A 21 -7.76 8.73 -12.39
N GLY A 22 -8.28 7.96 -11.42
CA GLY A 22 -7.64 6.76 -10.88
C GLY A 22 -6.50 7.05 -9.91
N ILE A 23 -6.44 8.26 -9.33
CA ILE A 23 -5.48 8.60 -8.28
C ILE A 23 -6.06 8.14 -6.94
N ILE A 24 -5.27 7.39 -6.17
CA ILE A 24 -5.59 7.06 -4.78
C ILE A 24 -5.13 8.22 -3.91
N GLU A 25 -6.07 8.91 -3.28
CA GLU A 25 -5.79 9.96 -2.31
C GLU A 25 -5.90 9.38 -0.91
N VAL A 26 -4.84 9.48 -0.12
CA VAL A 26 -4.79 9.03 1.26
C VAL A 26 -4.51 10.22 2.17
N VAL A 27 -5.39 10.44 3.15
CA VAL A 27 -5.13 11.37 4.25
C VAL A 27 -4.60 10.56 5.42
N THR A 28 -3.31 10.72 5.74
CA THR A 28 -2.68 10.01 6.86
C THR A 28 -3.37 10.35 8.19
N GLY A 29 -3.22 9.52 9.22
CA GLY A 29 -3.84 9.78 10.53
C GLY A 29 -3.06 10.76 11.41
N THR A 30 -3.68 11.16 12.52
CA THR A 30 -3.06 11.93 13.62
C THR A 30 -3.26 11.26 14.99
N GLY A 31 -3.94 10.11 15.04
CA GLY A 31 -4.29 9.38 16.25
C GLY A 31 -3.16 8.51 16.81
N ALA A 32 -3.51 7.44 17.53
CA ALA A 32 -2.53 6.50 18.06
C ALA A 32 -1.95 5.56 16.99
N TRP A 33 -2.66 5.37 15.89
CA TRP A 33 -2.28 4.58 14.72
C TRP A 33 -3.15 4.99 13.52
N TRP A 34 -2.79 4.55 12.32
CA TRP A 34 -3.67 4.64 11.16
C TRP A 34 -3.39 3.58 10.10
N GLY A 35 -4.38 3.27 9.29
CA GLY A 35 -4.16 2.49 8.07
C GLY A 35 -5.36 2.34 7.15
N CYS A 36 -5.05 2.15 5.88
CA CYS A 36 -6.00 1.93 4.80
C CYS A 36 -5.43 1.00 3.75
N ALA A 37 -6.32 0.48 2.92
CA ALA A 37 -5.94 -0.37 1.81
C ALA A 37 -6.86 -0.17 0.60
N LEU A 38 -6.34 -0.53 -0.57
CA LEU A 38 -7.14 -0.85 -1.73
C LEU A 38 -7.34 -2.36 -1.79
N GLU A 39 -8.51 -2.80 -1.35
CA GLU A 39 -8.80 -4.20 -1.05
C GLU A 39 -9.57 -4.89 -2.19
N ILE A 40 -9.42 -6.21 -2.24
CA ILE A 40 -10.17 -7.15 -3.07
C ILE A 40 -11.22 -7.80 -2.14
N PRO A 41 -12.51 -7.44 -2.25
CA PRO A 41 -13.53 -7.90 -1.30
C PRO A 41 -13.82 -9.41 -1.38
N GLY A 42 -13.68 -10.01 -2.56
CA GLY A 42 -13.86 -11.44 -2.77
C GLY A 42 -12.56 -12.22 -2.64
N LYS A 43 -12.43 -13.30 -3.41
CA LYS A 43 -11.25 -14.16 -3.35
C LYS A 43 -10.01 -13.34 -3.71
N GLY A 44 -8.96 -13.45 -2.89
CA GLY A 44 -7.69 -12.79 -3.16
C GLY A 44 -7.08 -13.21 -4.50
N GLU A 45 -6.19 -12.37 -4.99
CA GLU A 45 -5.56 -12.52 -6.28
C GLU A 45 -4.30 -13.36 -6.23
N ASN A 46 -4.08 -14.14 -7.29
CA ASN A 46 -2.86 -14.91 -7.45
C ASN A 46 -1.79 -14.07 -8.16
N LEU A 47 -0.85 -13.55 -7.38
CA LEU A 47 0.31 -12.78 -7.84
C LEU A 47 1.62 -13.59 -7.76
N SER A 48 1.56 -14.91 -7.60
CA SER A 48 2.76 -15.76 -7.47
C SER A 48 3.74 -15.63 -8.65
N ASN A 49 3.22 -15.35 -9.85
CA ASN A 49 4.04 -15.10 -11.05
C ASN A 49 4.93 -13.85 -10.95
N PHE A 50 4.67 -12.97 -9.98
CA PHE A 50 5.46 -11.75 -9.74
C PHE A 50 6.42 -11.88 -8.55
N LYS A 51 6.60 -13.08 -7.96
CA LYS A 51 7.44 -13.30 -6.77
C LYS A 51 8.85 -12.69 -6.87
N ASP A 52 9.48 -12.79 -8.03
CA ASP A 52 10.83 -12.24 -8.28
C ASP A 52 10.81 -10.87 -8.97
N GLY A 53 9.62 -10.27 -9.09
CA GLY A 53 9.35 -9.04 -9.81
C GLY A 53 9.31 -7.80 -8.91
N TYR A 54 8.45 -6.85 -9.27
CA TYR A 54 8.35 -5.54 -8.62
C TYR A 54 6.91 -5.12 -8.39
N LEU A 55 6.68 -4.42 -7.29
CA LEU A 55 5.52 -3.53 -7.09
C LEU A 55 5.92 -2.12 -7.56
N ASN A 56 5.21 -1.60 -8.55
CA ASN A 56 5.47 -0.31 -9.14
C ASN A 56 4.34 0.67 -8.80
N PHE A 57 4.68 1.92 -8.55
CA PHE A 57 3.73 3.02 -8.36
C PHE A 57 4.43 4.38 -8.49
N GLU A 58 3.65 5.44 -8.68
CA GLU A 58 4.10 6.82 -8.46
C GLU A 58 3.44 7.37 -7.19
N ILE A 59 4.22 8.09 -6.39
CA ILE A 59 3.72 8.74 -5.16
C ILE A 59 4.20 10.19 -5.08
N LYS A 60 3.35 11.05 -4.53
CA LYS A 60 3.70 12.40 -4.06
C LYS A 60 2.99 12.71 -2.76
N GLY A 61 3.42 13.74 -2.05
CA GLY A 61 2.79 14.15 -0.80
C GLY A 61 3.64 15.12 0.02
N LYS A 62 3.02 15.64 1.08
CA LYS A 62 3.65 16.62 2.00
C LYS A 62 3.90 16.06 3.40
N THR A 63 3.52 14.81 3.64
CA THR A 63 3.66 14.17 4.94
C THR A 63 5.11 14.11 5.39
N LYS A 64 5.32 14.34 6.69
CA LYS A 64 6.56 14.06 7.40
C LYS A 64 6.45 12.81 8.28
N SER A 65 5.29 12.15 8.25
CA SER A 65 5.07 10.85 8.87
C SER A 65 5.97 9.80 8.22
N SER A 66 6.43 8.85 9.03
CA SER A 66 6.89 7.56 8.50
C SER A 66 5.69 6.62 8.41
N PHE A 67 5.62 5.85 7.33
CA PHE A 67 4.53 4.92 7.07
C PHE A 67 5.01 3.74 6.24
N LYS A 68 4.28 2.64 6.31
CA LYS A 68 4.56 1.42 5.57
C LYS A 68 3.68 1.37 4.34
N ILE A 69 4.24 0.92 3.22
CA ILE A 69 3.51 0.68 1.97
C ILE A 69 3.91 -0.68 1.42
N GLY A 70 2.92 -1.39 0.90
CA GLY A 70 3.12 -2.71 0.30
C GLY A 70 1.80 -3.39 0.05
N PHE A 71 1.70 -4.70 0.26
CA PHE A 71 0.48 -5.48 0.00
C PHE A 71 0.14 -6.41 1.17
N GLN A 72 -1.08 -6.93 1.17
CA GLN A 72 -1.52 -7.90 2.17
C GLN A 72 -2.00 -9.19 1.52
N THR A 73 -1.70 -10.32 2.16
CA THR A 73 -2.25 -11.64 1.83
C THR A 73 -3.14 -12.12 2.96
N GLY A 74 -4.08 -13.03 2.67
CA GLY A 74 -5.01 -13.55 3.69
C GLY A 74 -6.00 -12.50 4.19
N ARG A 75 -6.72 -12.78 5.27
CA ARG A 75 -7.81 -11.91 5.75
C ARG A 75 -7.73 -11.67 7.24
N PHE A 76 -7.97 -10.42 7.64
CA PHE A 76 -7.93 -10.02 9.05
C PHE A 76 -8.99 -10.77 9.86
N ALA A 77 -10.23 -10.83 9.36
CA ALA A 77 -11.34 -11.53 10.01
C ALA A 77 -11.11 -13.05 10.18
N GLU A 78 -10.19 -13.63 9.41
CA GLU A 78 -9.83 -15.05 9.45
C GLU A 78 -8.53 -15.30 10.23
N GLY A 79 -7.86 -14.25 10.71
CA GLY A 79 -6.58 -14.36 11.41
C GLY A 79 -5.40 -14.77 10.51
N THR A 80 -5.57 -14.74 9.19
CA THR A 80 -4.56 -15.19 8.21
C THR A 80 -3.82 -14.03 7.53
N GLN A 81 -4.12 -12.79 7.93
CA GLN A 81 -3.55 -11.61 7.27
C GLN A 81 -2.05 -11.50 7.52
N ILE A 82 -1.29 -11.28 6.45
CA ILE A 82 0.15 -10.99 6.50
C ILE A 82 0.42 -9.68 5.78
N ASN A 83 1.14 -8.79 6.46
CA ASN A 83 1.54 -7.47 5.97
C ASN A 83 2.94 -7.55 5.35
N ASN A 84 3.06 -7.21 4.06
CA ASN A 84 4.32 -7.25 3.32
C ASN A 84 4.66 -5.85 2.83
N PHE A 85 5.74 -5.24 3.32
CA PHE A 85 5.94 -3.81 3.18
C PHE A 85 7.39 -3.35 3.22
N VAL A 86 7.59 -2.13 2.72
CA VAL A 86 8.74 -1.28 3.00
C VAL A 86 8.29 -0.04 3.77
N THR A 87 9.22 0.60 4.48
CA THR A 87 8.95 1.85 5.20
C THR A 87 9.35 3.05 4.36
N PHE A 88 8.45 4.02 4.26
CA PHE A 88 8.69 5.36 3.75
C PHE A 88 8.78 6.34 4.90
N GLY A 89 9.64 7.34 4.79
CA GLY A 89 9.78 8.39 5.80
C GLY A 89 11.00 9.27 5.59
N PRO A 90 11.13 10.42 6.28
CA PRO A 90 12.20 11.39 6.06
C PRO A 90 13.63 10.84 6.29
N LYS A 91 13.76 9.77 7.06
CA LYS A 91 15.03 9.10 7.40
C LYS A 91 15.17 7.72 6.74
N GLU A 92 14.21 7.33 5.92
CA GLU A 92 14.18 6.04 5.26
C GLU A 92 14.82 6.11 3.88
N SER A 93 15.12 4.94 3.31
CA SER A 93 15.58 4.83 1.91
C SER A 93 14.51 5.30 0.91
N TYR A 94 13.24 5.21 1.31
CA TYR A 94 12.10 5.66 0.51
C TYR A 94 11.49 6.93 1.09
N THR A 95 11.44 7.97 0.28
CA THR A 95 10.98 9.31 0.69
C THR A 95 9.88 9.82 -0.24
N VAL A 96 8.91 10.53 0.34
CA VAL A 96 7.87 11.25 -0.41
C VAL A 96 8.30 12.71 -0.60
N SER A 97 8.06 13.25 -1.79
CA SER A 97 8.24 14.67 -2.12
C SER A 97 6.95 15.26 -2.69
N ASN A 98 6.95 16.57 -2.90
CA ASN A 98 5.79 17.27 -3.49
C ASN A 98 5.54 16.89 -4.96
N ASP A 99 6.57 16.40 -5.64
CA ASP A 99 6.52 15.99 -7.03
C ASP A 99 6.25 14.48 -7.15
N TRP A 100 5.62 14.08 -8.25
CA TRP A 100 5.43 12.67 -8.55
C TRP A 100 6.79 11.98 -8.71
N LYS A 101 7.02 10.95 -7.90
CA LYS A 101 8.22 10.12 -7.97
C LYS A 101 7.82 8.67 -8.24
N PRO A 102 8.35 8.04 -9.29
CA PRO A 102 8.15 6.62 -9.53
C PRO A 102 9.00 5.78 -8.58
N PHE A 103 8.44 4.67 -8.13
CA PHE A 103 9.12 3.63 -7.38
C PHE A 103 8.84 2.27 -7.99
N SER A 104 9.88 1.42 -7.97
CA SER A 104 9.82 0.00 -8.31
C SER A 104 10.41 -0.75 -7.13
N ILE A 105 9.55 -1.24 -6.25
CA ILE A 105 9.96 -1.96 -5.04
C ILE A 105 10.11 -3.45 -5.39
N PRO A 106 11.30 -4.05 -5.23
CA PRO A 106 11.47 -5.48 -5.47
C PRO A 106 10.54 -6.28 -4.57
N MET A 107 9.84 -7.27 -5.12
CA MET A 107 8.98 -8.15 -4.33
C MET A 107 9.78 -8.89 -3.25
N SER A 108 11.06 -9.18 -3.50
CA SER A 108 11.98 -9.75 -2.50
C SER A 108 12.24 -8.85 -1.29
N SER A 109 12.01 -7.54 -1.38
CA SER A 109 12.13 -6.59 -0.26
C SER A 109 10.85 -6.47 0.55
N LEU A 110 9.71 -6.86 -0.03
CA LEU A 110 8.38 -6.83 0.60
C LEU A 110 8.03 -8.17 1.25
N TYR A 111 8.40 -9.25 0.57
CA TYR A 111 7.99 -10.62 0.84
C TYR A 111 8.76 -11.23 2.01
N LYS A 112 8.04 -11.57 3.08
CA LYS A 112 8.55 -12.39 4.19
C LYS A 112 7.58 -13.53 4.48
N GLU A 113 7.49 -14.50 3.57
CA GLU A 113 6.65 -15.72 3.65
C GLU A 113 5.17 -15.55 3.24
N ALA A 114 4.82 -14.49 2.52
CA ALA A 114 3.45 -14.28 2.06
C ALA A 114 2.90 -15.43 1.20
N ASP A 115 1.60 -15.73 1.31
CA ASP A 115 0.92 -16.56 0.32
C ASP A 115 0.47 -15.69 -0.87
N LEU A 116 1.33 -15.60 -1.88
CA LEU A 116 1.04 -14.82 -3.09
C LEU A 116 -0.12 -15.40 -3.93
N THR A 117 -0.66 -16.57 -3.58
CA THR A 117 -1.86 -17.10 -4.24
C THR A 117 -3.16 -16.46 -3.73
N ASN A 118 -3.08 -15.68 -2.64
CA ASN A 118 -4.21 -15.05 -1.97
C ASN A 118 -3.89 -13.61 -1.51
N VAL A 119 -3.59 -12.73 -2.45
CA VAL A 119 -3.39 -11.29 -2.20
C VAL A 119 -4.73 -10.59 -2.07
N THR A 120 -5.03 -10.00 -0.92
CA THR A 120 -6.35 -9.41 -0.60
C THR A 120 -6.33 -7.89 -0.51
N ALA A 121 -5.15 -7.28 -0.35
CA ALA A 121 -4.95 -5.86 -0.57
C ALA A 121 -3.80 -5.66 -1.56
N ILE A 122 -4.10 -5.11 -2.74
CA ILE A 122 -3.09 -4.91 -3.79
C ILE A 122 -2.10 -3.80 -3.43
N ILE A 123 -2.54 -2.86 -2.60
CA ILE A 123 -1.70 -1.88 -1.94
C ILE A 123 -2.33 -1.51 -0.60
N TYR A 124 -1.51 -1.31 0.43
CA TYR A 124 -1.95 -0.81 1.72
C TYR A 124 -0.97 0.22 2.28
N PHE A 125 -1.47 1.01 3.22
CA PHE A 125 -0.74 2.05 3.91
C PHE A 125 -1.01 1.93 5.40
N THR A 126 0.01 2.02 6.24
CA THR A 126 -0.19 2.13 7.69
C THR A 126 0.86 3.01 8.32
N GLY A 127 0.47 3.78 9.33
CA GLY A 127 1.38 4.63 10.08
C GLY A 127 2.47 3.84 10.79
N ASP A 128 3.68 4.39 10.77
CA ASP A 128 4.78 3.93 11.62
C ASP A 128 5.08 4.95 12.73
N THR A 129 5.44 6.19 12.39
CA THR A 129 5.73 7.27 13.36
C THR A 129 5.40 8.67 12.82
N ASN A 130 5.38 9.69 13.71
CA ASN A 130 5.25 11.12 13.37
C ASN A 130 3.96 11.50 12.61
N PHE A 131 2.83 10.93 13.04
CA PHE A 131 1.51 11.07 12.42
C PHE A 131 1.08 12.53 12.32
N ASP A 132 1.05 13.06 11.09
CA ASP A 132 0.87 14.48 10.82
C ASP A 132 -0.39 14.83 10.02
N GLY A 133 -1.25 13.86 9.72
CA GLY A 133 -2.55 14.11 9.09
C GLY A 133 -2.48 14.57 7.63
N LYS A 134 -1.29 14.58 7.02
CA LYS A 134 -1.09 15.17 5.69
C LYS A 134 -1.40 14.18 4.57
N PRO A 135 -1.80 14.68 3.40
CA PRO A 135 -2.14 13.83 2.27
C PRO A 135 -0.91 13.26 1.56
N ILE A 136 -1.11 12.07 1.02
CA ILE A 136 -0.29 11.44 -0.02
C ILE A 136 -1.20 11.02 -1.18
N SER A 137 -0.70 11.13 -2.40
CA SER A 137 -1.39 10.71 -3.62
C SER A 137 -0.59 9.61 -4.30
N VAL A 138 -1.25 8.54 -4.74
CA VAL A 138 -0.62 7.38 -5.39
C VAL A 138 -1.33 7.05 -6.68
N LYS A 139 -0.59 6.70 -7.73
CA LYS A 139 -1.16 6.28 -9.03
C LYS A 139 -0.27 5.25 -9.72
N ASN A 140 -0.75 4.72 -10.85
CA ASN A 140 0.00 3.81 -11.71
C ASN A 140 0.53 2.58 -10.95
N ILE A 141 -0.34 1.97 -10.13
CA ILE A 141 0.01 0.80 -9.33
C ILE A 141 -0.08 -0.46 -10.21
N TYR A 142 1.03 -1.19 -10.34
CA TYR A 142 1.06 -2.46 -11.05
C TYR A 142 2.19 -3.37 -10.58
N TYR A 143 1.97 -4.67 -10.72
CA TYR A 143 2.99 -5.70 -10.51
C TYR A 143 3.62 -6.06 -11.85
N SER A 144 4.94 -6.23 -11.87
CA SER A 144 5.67 -6.59 -13.10
C SER A 144 6.71 -7.65 -12.82
N HIS A 145 7.04 -8.45 -13.85
CA HIS A 145 8.17 -9.37 -13.79
C HIS A 145 9.50 -8.63 -13.67
N LYS A 146 10.54 -9.37 -13.29
CA LYS A 146 11.91 -8.90 -13.45
C LYS A 146 12.19 -8.71 -14.94
N LYS A 147 12.75 -7.55 -15.30
CA LYS A 147 13.23 -7.30 -16.66
C LYS A 147 14.47 -8.14 -16.94
#